data_AF-A0A9N9EMT4-F1
#
_entry.id   AF-A0A9N9EMT4-F1
#
_cell.length_a   1.000
_cell.length_b   1.000
_cell.length_c   1.000
_cell.angle_alpha   90.00
_cell.angle_beta   90.00
_cell.angle_gamma   90.00
#
_symmetry.space_group_name_H-M   'P 1'
#
loop_
_entity.id
_entity.type
_entity.pdbx_description
1 polymer ?
#
loop_
_entity_poly.entity_id
_entity_poly.type
_entity_poly.pdbx_seq_one_letter_code
_entity_poly.pdbx_strand_id
1 'polypeptide(L)'
;MEGRNKNRLFENLGGYNKLNKKIKAFSITAQAWHIKYIKEKLNSKKPLVSYPILITIDEEQMQTEECSMKKEELIIVIKSLIGSLNETNRPQFKGLKTKKKEELLVILQQVQDLINDNEID
;
A
#
# COMPACT_ATOMS: atom_id res chain seq x y z
N MET A 1 8.98 -33.31 -37.32
CA MET A 1 8.64 -34.30 -36.29
C MET A 1 9.83 -34.45 -35.37
N GLU A 2 9.56 -34.45 -34.06
CA GLU A 2 10.43 -34.84 -32.93
C GLU A 2 11.86 -34.28 -32.86
N GLY A 3 12.29 -33.61 -31.79
CA GLY A 3 11.81 -33.68 -30.41
C GLY A 3 13.01 -33.91 -29.51
N ARG A 4 13.32 -32.92 -28.67
CA ARG A 4 13.52 -33.06 -27.22
C ARG A 4 14.17 -31.81 -26.66
N ASN A 5 13.28 -30.96 -26.18
CA ASN A 5 13.49 -30.01 -25.10
C ASN A 5 14.23 -30.72 -23.96
N LYS A 6 15.53 -30.49 -23.84
CA LYS A 6 16.30 -30.94 -22.67
C LYS A 6 15.96 -29.98 -21.56
N ASN A 7 15.02 -30.40 -20.72
CA ASN A 7 14.73 -29.85 -19.41
C ASN A 7 16.03 -29.42 -18.73
N ARG A 8 16.38 -28.13 -18.84
CA ARG A 8 17.33 -27.51 -17.90
C ARG A 8 16.54 -27.36 -16.60
N LEU A 9 16.41 -28.48 -15.89
CA LEU A 9 16.16 -28.42 -14.47
C LEU A 9 17.36 -27.65 -13.91
N PHE A 10 17.11 -26.47 -13.35
CA PHE A 10 18.11 -25.81 -12.53
C PHE A 10 18.33 -26.71 -11.32
N GLU A 11 19.40 -27.51 -11.34
CA GLU A 11 19.86 -28.19 -10.16
C GLU A 11 20.19 -27.12 -9.11
N ASN A 12 19.52 -27.22 -7.96
CA ASN A 12 19.91 -26.46 -6.79
C ASN A 12 21.42 -26.63 -6.59
N LEU A 13 22.16 -25.54 -6.37
CA LEU A 13 23.58 -25.55 -5.97
C LEU A 13 23.85 -26.36 -4.69
N GLY A 14 22.81 -26.95 -4.08
CA GLY A 14 22.84 -27.99 -3.06
C GLY A 14 23.49 -29.32 -3.47
N GLY A 15 24.30 -29.36 -4.53
CA GLY A 15 25.33 -30.39 -4.65
C GLY A 15 26.28 -30.23 -3.47
N TYR A 16 26.20 -31.13 -2.48
CA TYR A 16 27.04 -31.23 -1.27
C TYR A 16 28.15 -30.18 -1.13
N ASN A 17 27.79 -28.92 -0.89
CA ASN A 17 28.75 -27.93 -0.41
C ASN A 17 28.99 -28.30 1.04
N LYS A 18 29.82 -29.32 1.26
CA LYS A 18 30.31 -29.73 2.58
C LYS A 18 31.24 -28.60 3.03
N LEU A 19 30.62 -27.50 3.44
CA LEU A 19 31.29 -26.38 4.07
C LEU A 19 32.24 -26.98 5.09
N ASN A 20 33.52 -26.59 5.01
CA ASN A 20 34.48 -27.11 5.96
C ASN A 20 34.00 -26.75 7.38
N LYS A 21 34.47 -27.51 8.39
CA LYS A 21 34.01 -27.33 9.77
C LYS A 21 34.11 -25.86 10.25
N LYS A 22 35.10 -25.11 9.77
CA LYS A 22 35.31 -23.70 10.12
C LYS A 22 34.21 -22.80 9.55
N ILE A 23 33.84 -22.98 8.28
CA ILE A 23 32.78 -22.18 7.64
C ILE A 23 31.42 -22.50 8.26
N LYS A 24 31.13 -23.78 8.57
CA LYS A 24 29.90 -24.14 9.29
C LYS A 24 29.82 -23.47 10.66
N ALA A 25 30.91 -23.52 11.42
CA ALA A 25 30.97 -22.88 12.73
C ALA A 25 30.79 -21.36 12.62
N PHE A 26 31.42 -20.72 11.62
CA PHE A 26 31.22 -19.30 11.34
C PHE A 26 29.76 -18.98 11.01
N SER A 27 29.14 -19.72 10.09
CA SER A 27 27.74 -19.48 9.69
C SER A 27 26.76 -19.63 10.86
N ILE A 28 26.92 -20.67 11.69
CA ILE A 28 26.11 -20.85 12.91
C ILE A 28 26.29 -19.66 13.85
N THR A 29 27.54 -19.23 14.04
CA THR A 29 27.85 -18.08 14.88
C THR A 29 27.21 -16.82 14.32
N ALA A 30 27.47 -16.47 13.06
CA ALA A 30 26.90 -15.29 12.40
C ALA A 30 25.37 -15.26 12.48
N GLN A 31 24.71 -16.41 12.28
CA GLN A 31 23.26 -16.51 12.41
C GLN A 31 22.78 -16.24 13.84
N ALA A 32 23.45 -16.80 14.85
CA ALA A 32 23.12 -16.54 16.26
C ALA A 32 23.31 -15.07 16.63
N TRP A 33 24.39 -14.43 16.18
CA TRP A 33 24.64 -13.00 16.38
C TRP A 33 23.57 -12.13 15.72
N HIS A 34 23.18 -12.46 14.49
CA HIS A 34 22.14 -11.72 13.76
C HIS A 34 20.78 -11.81 14.47
N ILE A 35 20.38 -13.01 14.89
CA ILE A 35 19.14 -13.21 15.66
C ILE A 35 19.18 -12.43 16.98
N LYS A 36 20.32 -12.45 17.68
CA LYS A 36 20.51 -11.69 18.91
C LYS A 36 20.36 -10.19 18.68
N TYR A 37 21.01 -9.65 17.64
CA TYR A 37 20.90 -8.25 17.26
C TYR A 37 19.46 -7.83 16.95
N ILE A 38 18.74 -8.61 16.14
CA ILE A 38 17.33 -8.35 15.81
C ILE A 38 16.50 -8.31 17.10
N LYS A 39 16.64 -9.32 17.97
CA LYS A 39 15.91 -9.38 19.23
C LYS A 39 16.23 -8.18 20.13
N GLU A 40 17.49 -7.80 20.28
CA GLU A 40 17.89 -6.63 21.04
C GLU A 40 17.33 -5.34 20.45
N LYS A 41 17.34 -5.19 19.13
CA LYS A 41 16.81 -4.00 18.44
C LYS A 41 15.30 -3.89 18.56
N LEU A 42 14.57 -4.98 18.39
CA LEU A 42 13.11 -5.03 18.53
C LEU A 42 12.65 -4.89 19.98
N ASN A 43 13.38 -5.48 20.93
CA ASN A 43 13.06 -5.37 22.36
C ASN A 43 13.57 -4.06 22.98
N SER A 44 14.40 -3.29 22.26
CA SER A 44 14.80 -1.97 22.72
C SER A 44 13.54 -1.10 22.75
N LYS A 45 13.07 -0.78 23.97
CA LYS A 45 11.94 0.13 24.24
C LYS A 45 12.30 1.59 23.90
N LYS A 46 13.07 1.80 22.84
CA LYS A 46 13.24 3.13 22.29
C LYS A 46 11.87 3.50 21.72
N PRO A 47 11.30 4.66 22.10
CA PRO A 47 10.07 5.11 21.46
C PRO A 47 10.33 5.07 19.96
N LEU A 48 9.47 4.38 19.22
CA LEU A 48 9.42 4.49 17.77
C LEU A 48 9.31 6.00 17.52
N VAL A 49 10.36 6.59 16.96
CA VAL A 49 10.30 7.99 16.57
C VAL A 49 9.26 8.03 15.46
N SER A 50 8.03 8.39 15.84
CA SER A 50 6.96 8.65 14.90
C SER A 50 7.34 9.96 14.23
N TYR A 51 8.02 9.86 13.09
CA TYR A 51 8.16 11.02 12.23
C TYR A 51 6.76 11.31 11.67
N PRO A 52 6.19 12.50 11.93
CA PRO A 52 4.97 12.89 11.25
C PRO A 52 5.24 12.82 9.74
N ILE A 53 4.27 12.32 8.98
CA ILE A 53 4.31 12.44 7.53
C ILE A 53 4.26 13.94 7.24
N LEU A 54 5.33 14.46 6.66
CA LEU A 54 5.37 15.85 6.24
C LEU A 54 4.38 16.00 5.09
N ILE A 55 3.33 16.76 5.32
CA ILE A 55 2.45 17.23 4.25
C ILE A 55 3.12 18.43 3.59
N THR A 56 3.01 18.48 2.27
CA THR A 56 3.38 19.66 1.48
C THR A 56 2.38 20.78 1.70
N ILE A 57 2.77 22.02 1.41
CA ILE A 57 1.89 23.20 1.50
C ILE A 57 0.67 23.01 0.58
N ASP A 58 0.86 22.40 -0.59
CA ASP A 58 -0.21 22.12 -1.54
C ASP A 58 -1.21 21.11 -0.97
N GLU A 59 -0.73 20.03 -0.33
CA GLU A 59 -1.61 19.05 0.34
C GLU A 59 -2.39 19.66 1.50
N GLU A 60 -1.79 20.56 2.29
CA GLU A 60 -2.47 21.27 3.37
C GLU A 60 -3.56 22.22 2.82
N GLN A 61 -3.26 22.92 1.73
CA GLN A 61 -4.19 23.82 1.08
C GLN A 61 -5.37 23.06 0.48
N MET A 62 -5.12 21.94 -0.22
CA MET A 62 -6.18 21.09 -0.78
C MET A 62 -7.10 20.53 0.30
N GLN A 63 -6.54 20.03 1.41
CA GLN A 63 -7.35 19.56 2.55
C GLN A 63 -8.19 20.68 3.16
N THR A 64 -7.65 21.89 3.24
CA THR A 64 -8.38 23.06 3.76
C THR A 64 -9.52 23.47 2.84
N GLU A 65 -9.29 23.46 1.52
CA GLU A 65 -10.31 23.79 0.52
C GLU A 65 -11.45 22.76 0.51
N GLU A 66 -11.14 21.47 0.54
CA GLU A 66 -12.13 20.39 0.64
C GLU A 66 -12.92 20.45 1.96
N CYS A 67 -12.23 20.75 3.08
CA CYS A 67 -12.87 20.90 4.38
C CYS A 67 -13.71 22.19 4.48
N SER A 68 -13.39 23.23 3.71
CA SER A 68 -14.13 24.50 3.70
C SER A 68 -15.46 24.41 2.92
N MET A 69 -15.57 23.52 1.94
CA MET A 69 -16.78 23.36 1.12
C MET A 69 -18.04 23.12 1.95
N LYS A 70 -19.15 23.74 1.55
CA LYS A 70 -20.46 23.46 2.15
C LYS A 70 -20.92 22.06 1.76
N LYS A 71 -21.77 21.47 2.59
CA LYS A 71 -22.34 20.13 2.34
C LYS A 71 -23.00 20.04 0.96
N GLU A 72 -23.71 21.09 0.57
CA GLU A 72 -24.44 21.17 -0.70
C GLU A 72 -23.49 21.19 -1.90
N GLU A 73 -22.41 21.96 -1.81
CA GLU A 73 -21.36 22.02 -2.84
C GLU A 73 -20.69 20.66 -2.99
N LEU A 74 -20.38 20.02 -1.87
CA LEU A 74 -19.76 18.71 -1.87
C LEU A 74 -20.65 17.63 -2.51
N ILE A 75 -21.97 17.70 -2.29
CA ILE A 75 -22.93 16.83 -2.99
C ILE A 75 -22.92 17.08 -4.51
N ILE A 76 -22.79 18.33 -4.94
CA ILE A 76 -22.73 18.67 -6.37
C ILE A 76 -21.47 18.08 -7.01
N VAL A 77 -20.30 18.28 -6.38
CA VAL A 77 -19.01 17.75 -6.84
C VAL A 77 -19.06 16.23 -6.94
N ILE A 78 -19.49 15.54 -5.87
CA ILE A 78 -19.60 14.07 -5.86
C ILE A 78 -20.52 13.58 -7.00
N LYS A 79 -21.68 14.22 -7.20
CA LYS A 79 -22.58 13.84 -8.30
C LYS A 79 -21.97 14.04 -9.68
N SER A 80 -21.22 15.12 -9.87
CA SER A 80 -20.50 15.39 -11.11
C SER A 80 -19.50 14.28 -11.40
N LEU A 81 -18.71 13.89 -10.40
CA LEU A 81 -17.71 12.82 -10.53
C LEU A 81 -18.35 11.44 -10.73
N ILE A 82 -19.45 11.13 -10.04
CA ILE A 82 -20.25 9.92 -10.28
C ILE A 82 -20.80 9.88 -11.71
N GLY A 83 -21.00 11.04 -12.36
CA GLY A 83 -21.38 11.13 -13.76
C GLY A 83 -20.32 10.57 -14.72
N SER A 84 -19.05 10.61 -14.31
CA SER A 84 -17.91 10.12 -15.09
C SER A 84 -17.54 8.66 -14.79
N LEU A 85 -18.15 8.04 -13.78
CA LEU A 85 -17.89 6.64 -13.42
C LEU A 85 -18.62 5.65 -14.34
N ASN A 86 -18.07 4.45 -14.44
CA ASN A 86 -18.73 3.30 -15.06
C ASN A 86 -20.10 3.01 -14.42
N GLU A 87 -21.08 2.63 -15.24
CA GLU A 87 -22.48 2.37 -14.81
C GLU A 87 -22.61 1.26 -13.76
N THR A 88 -21.60 0.38 -13.64
CA THR A 88 -21.53 -0.66 -12.60
C THR A 88 -21.27 -0.10 -11.19
N ASN A 89 -20.48 0.98 -11.09
CA ASN A 89 -20.04 1.55 -9.81
C ASN A 89 -21.01 2.64 -9.32
N ARG A 90 -21.78 3.24 -10.22
CA ARG A 90 -22.77 4.30 -9.93
C ARG A 90 -23.79 3.97 -8.83
N PRO A 91 -24.37 2.75 -8.78
CA PRO A 91 -25.44 2.43 -7.83
C PRO A 91 -25.03 2.47 -6.36
N GLN A 92 -23.75 2.35 -6.03
CA GLN A 92 -23.26 2.31 -4.64
C GLN A 92 -23.29 3.69 -3.96
N PHE A 93 -23.33 4.78 -4.74
CA PHE A 93 -23.27 6.15 -4.24
C PHE A 93 -24.64 6.82 -4.09
N LYS A 94 -25.69 6.04 -3.83
CA LYS A 94 -27.05 6.57 -3.60
C LYS A 94 -27.18 7.25 -2.23
N GLY A 95 -28.18 8.12 -2.10
CA GLY A 95 -28.55 8.71 -0.81
C GLY A 95 -27.61 9.81 -0.29
N LEU A 96 -26.84 10.49 -1.15
CA LEU A 96 -25.90 11.54 -0.72
C LEU A 96 -26.54 12.63 0.16
N LYS A 97 -27.81 12.97 -0.08
CA LYS A 97 -28.51 14.02 0.69
C LYS A 97 -28.64 13.70 2.18
N THR A 98 -28.77 12.41 2.55
CA THR A 98 -28.98 11.99 3.93
C THR A 98 -27.69 11.85 4.73
N LYS A 99 -26.53 11.90 4.07
CA LYS A 99 -25.22 11.73 4.69
C LYS A 99 -24.74 13.00 5.39
N LYS A 100 -23.89 12.83 6.40
CA LYS A 100 -23.17 13.94 7.07
C LYS A 100 -22.00 14.41 6.20
N LYS A 101 -21.47 15.60 6.50
CA LYS A 101 -20.38 16.19 5.71
C LYS A 101 -19.13 15.30 5.71
N GLU A 102 -18.80 14.71 6.85
CA GLU A 102 -17.65 13.83 7.02
C GLU A 102 -17.79 12.55 6.19
N GLU A 103 -18.99 11.97 6.16
CA GLU A 103 -19.29 10.80 5.31
C GLU A 103 -19.21 11.12 3.82
N LEU A 104 -19.57 12.35 3.46
CA LEU A 104 -19.48 12.80 2.07
C LEU A 104 -18.03 13.02 1.64
N LEU A 105 -17.14 13.52 2.51
CA LEU A 105 -15.69 13.62 2.22
C LEU A 105 -15.08 12.24 1.95
N VAL A 106 -15.43 11.23 2.76
CA VAL A 106 -14.99 9.84 2.52
C VAL A 106 -15.48 9.33 1.17
N ILE A 107 -16.72 9.64 0.79
CA ILE A 107 -17.27 9.24 -0.52
C ILE A 107 -16.58 9.97 -1.66
N LEU A 108 -16.26 11.25 -1.49
CA LEU A 108 -15.52 12.02 -2.48
C LEU A 108 -14.19 11.35 -2.80
N GLN A 109 -13.43 10.96 -1.77
CA GLN A 109 -12.18 10.21 -1.94
C GLN A 109 -12.40 8.89 -2.66
N GLN A 110 -13.39 8.08 -2.23
CA GLN A 110 -13.69 6.80 -2.87
C GLN A 110 -14.04 6.95 -4.36
N VAL A 111 -14.75 8.01 -4.73
CA VAL A 111 -15.08 8.28 -6.13
C VAL A 111 -13.83 8.68 -6.91
N GLN A 112 -12.95 9.50 -6.35
CA GLN A 112 -11.69 9.89 -6.98
C GLN A 112 -10.75 8.70 -7.18
N ASP A 113 -10.60 7.84 -6.16
CA ASP A 113 -9.77 6.63 -6.25
C ASP A 113 -10.25 5.72 -7.39
N LEU A 114 -11.57 5.51 -7.49
CA LEU A 114 -12.15 4.73 -8.59
C LEU A 114 -11.91 5.37 -9.96
N ILE A 115 -11.91 6.70 -10.07
CA ILE A 115 -11.62 7.37 -11.34
C ILE A 115 -10.15 7.14 -11.73
N ASN A 116 -9.23 7.33 -10.78
CA ASN A 116 -7.79 7.14 -11.01
C ASN A 116 -7.46 5.69 -11.40
N ASP A 117 -8.12 4.70 -10.77
CA ASP A 117 -7.95 3.29 -11.11
C ASP A 117 -8.42 2.97 -12.54
N ASN A 118 -9.39 3.71 -13.09
CA ASN A 118 -9.86 3.53 -14.47
C ASN A 118 -9.00 4.28 -15.51
N GLU A 119 -8.17 5.26 -15.12
CA GLU A 119 -7.28 5.99 -16.04
C GLU A 119 -5.94 5.27 -16.30
N ILE A 120 -5.61 4.25 -15.52
CA ILE A 120 -4.32 3.51 -15.60
C ILE A 120 -4.41 2.27 -16.53
N ASP A 121 -5.56 2.00 -17.15
CA ASP A 121 -5.78 0.92 -18.13
C ASP A 121 -5.72 1.39 -19.60
#